data_AF-A0A1B7P860-F1
#
_entry.id   AF-A0A1B7P860-F1
#
_cell.length_a   1.000
_cell.length_b   1.000
_cell.length_c   1.000
_cell.angle_alpha   90.00
_cell.angle_beta   90.00
_cell.angle_gamma   90.00
#
_symmetry.space_group_name_H-M   'P 1'
#
loop_
_entity.id
_entity.type
_entity.pdbx_description
1 polymer ?
#
loop_
_entity_poly.entity_id
_entity_poly.type
_entity_poly.pdbx_seq_one_letter_code
_entity_poly.pdbx_strand_id
1 'polypeptide(L)'
;MSQILIRYASSMEDAKHIVTAFDSTLPHLEAKGSGQQWGSQPLSERPDKVELMNTTLKGFLEYKVTGEGDYVEVFIAEVEVDPADPAMQPEADAIIRTSEDGKRFVQTGALVTTAVFVNYVCDAEEARSIVEEAQQEKSFIYIRALVSDYRAGPLRKGAGAALIEHAKVKAREQGKKSIFVDCFGGNGSLLVKFYETTGFRVVAAFDLQKPNDAPWPCRLLKMDVSE
;
A
#
# COMPACT_ATOMS: atom_id res chain seq x y z
N MET A 1 18.94 11.32 -5.79
CA MET A 1 17.97 10.25 -5.47
C MET A 1 17.52 9.68 -6.79
N SER A 2 17.48 8.36 -6.94
CA SER A 2 17.00 7.71 -8.16
C SER A 2 15.53 8.03 -8.39
N GLN A 3 15.12 8.22 -9.64
CA GLN A 3 13.72 8.51 -9.98
C GLN A 3 12.88 7.25 -9.72
N ILE A 4 11.81 7.41 -8.93
CA ILE A 4 10.83 6.34 -8.69
C ILE A 4 9.80 6.40 -9.81
N LEU A 5 9.66 5.29 -10.52
CA LEU A 5 8.68 5.08 -11.57
C LEU A 5 7.52 4.28 -10.98
N ILE A 6 6.30 4.60 -11.43
CA ILE A 6 5.09 3.92 -10.97
C ILE A 6 4.35 3.39 -12.18
N ARG A 7 3.99 2.11 -12.13
CA ARG A 7 3.22 1.43 -13.16
C ARG A 7 2.07 0.66 -12.52
N TYR A 8 1.06 0.35 -13.32
CA TYR A 8 0.11 -0.69 -12.94
C TYR A 8 0.80 -2.05 -12.84
N ALA A 9 0.33 -2.88 -11.91
CA ALA A 9 0.62 -4.31 -11.95
C ALA A 9 0.11 -4.92 -13.25
N SER A 10 0.84 -5.89 -13.80
CA SER A 10 0.59 -6.40 -15.15
C SER A 10 0.62 -7.91 -15.27
N SER A 11 1.07 -8.64 -14.24
CA SER A 11 1.10 -10.10 -14.24
C SER A 11 0.95 -10.64 -12.83
N MET A 12 0.61 -11.94 -12.70
CA MET A 12 0.53 -12.60 -11.40
C MET A 12 1.87 -12.66 -10.64
N GLU A 13 3.00 -12.39 -11.30
CA GLU A 13 4.29 -12.24 -10.62
C GLU A 13 4.28 -11.03 -9.68
N ASP A 14 3.58 -9.95 -10.03
CA ASP A 14 3.45 -8.77 -9.17
C ASP A 14 2.73 -9.11 -7.86
N ALA A 15 1.77 -10.06 -7.82
CA ALA A 15 1.14 -10.50 -6.56
C ALA A 15 2.16 -11.18 -5.65
N LYS A 16 3.00 -12.06 -6.22
CA LYS A 16 4.09 -12.71 -5.49
C LYS A 16 5.11 -11.69 -4.98
N HIS A 17 5.40 -10.66 -5.76
CA HIS A 17 6.31 -9.58 -5.36
C HIS A 17 5.74 -8.76 -4.21
N ILE A 18 4.44 -8.42 -4.25
CA ILE A 18 3.78 -7.70 -3.16
C ILE A 18 3.83 -8.52 -1.87
N VAL A 19 3.48 -9.80 -1.90
CA VAL A 19 3.56 -10.69 -0.73
C VAL A 19 4.97 -10.69 -0.15
N THR A 20 5.98 -10.89 -1.00
CA THR A 20 7.36 -10.97 -0.52
C THR A 20 7.97 -9.61 -0.11
N ALA A 21 7.42 -8.49 -0.58
CA ALA A 21 7.76 -7.15 -0.09
C ALA A 21 7.24 -6.91 1.33
N PHE A 22 6.09 -7.49 1.69
CA PHE A 22 5.67 -7.51 3.09
C PHE A 22 6.62 -8.37 3.93
N ASP A 23 6.98 -9.58 3.47
CA ASP A 23 7.90 -10.46 4.19
C ASP A 23 9.24 -9.77 4.50
N SER A 24 9.79 -9.01 3.55
CA SER A 24 11.03 -8.26 3.77
C SER A 24 10.89 -7.11 4.77
N THR A 25 9.67 -6.60 4.93
CA THR A 25 9.35 -5.47 5.82
C THR A 25 9.11 -5.91 7.26
N LEU A 26 8.52 -7.09 7.51
CA LEU A 26 8.12 -7.50 8.86
C LEU A 26 9.27 -7.53 9.87
N PRO A 27 10.47 -8.10 9.57
CA PRO A 27 11.58 -8.10 10.52
C PRO A 27 12.03 -6.69 10.91
N HIS A 28 11.98 -5.75 9.97
CA HIS A 28 12.34 -4.35 10.22
C HIS A 28 11.30 -3.62 11.08
N LEU A 29 10.02 -3.93 10.92
CA LEU A 29 8.96 -3.39 11.78
C LEU A 29 9.07 -3.96 13.20
N GLU A 30 9.28 -5.26 13.34
CA GLU A 30 9.48 -5.93 14.62
C GLU A 30 10.65 -5.29 15.39
N ALA A 31 11.82 -5.17 14.74
CA ALA A 31 13.01 -4.57 15.34
C ALA A 31 12.83 -3.11 15.80
N LYS A 32 11.82 -2.40 15.26
CA LYS A 32 11.49 -1.02 15.61
C LYS A 32 10.28 -0.89 16.55
N GLY A 33 9.73 -2.00 17.05
CA GLY A 33 8.56 -1.99 17.94
C GLY A 33 7.22 -1.80 17.22
N SER A 34 7.18 -1.93 15.88
CA SER A 34 5.98 -1.86 15.06
C SER A 34 5.41 -3.24 14.68
N GLY A 35 5.84 -4.32 15.34
CA GLY A 35 5.41 -5.70 15.03
C GLY A 35 3.89 -5.91 15.02
N GLN A 36 3.16 -5.24 15.92
CA GLN A 36 1.69 -5.32 15.99
C GLN A 36 0.97 -4.81 14.74
N GLN A 37 1.65 -4.00 13.91
CA GLN A 37 1.08 -3.44 12.68
C GLN A 37 0.54 -4.55 11.77
N TRP A 38 1.36 -5.57 11.48
CA TRP A 38 1.01 -6.68 10.59
C TRP A 38 1.28 -8.07 11.18
N GLY A 39 1.83 -8.15 12.39
CA GLY A 39 2.30 -9.40 13.03
C GLY A 39 3.69 -9.83 12.53
N SER A 40 4.26 -10.86 13.16
CA SER A 40 5.63 -11.32 12.90
C SER A 40 5.74 -12.45 11.87
N GLN A 41 4.69 -13.24 11.65
CA GLN A 41 4.70 -14.34 10.68
C GLN A 41 4.79 -13.79 9.24
N PRO A 42 5.67 -14.28 8.36
CA PRO A 42 5.67 -13.91 6.94
C PRO A 42 4.28 -14.03 6.30
N LEU A 43 3.90 -13.07 5.45
CA LEU A 43 2.66 -13.14 4.67
C LEU A 43 2.68 -14.31 3.70
N SER A 44 3.85 -14.70 3.17
CA SER A 44 3.99 -15.91 2.34
C SER A 44 3.58 -17.20 3.06
N GLU A 45 3.63 -17.21 4.39
CA GLU A 45 3.26 -18.35 5.24
C GLU A 45 1.81 -18.27 5.75
N ARG A 46 1.05 -17.25 5.33
CA ARG A 46 -0.37 -17.06 5.70
C ARG A 46 -1.25 -17.31 4.47
N PRO A 47 -1.82 -18.52 4.30
CA PRO A 47 -2.56 -18.88 3.08
C PRO A 47 -3.69 -17.90 2.73
N ASP A 48 -4.39 -17.39 3.74
CA ASP A 48 -5.47 -16.39 3.56
C ASP A 48 -4.96 -15.07 2.97
N LYS A 49 -3.74 -14.63 3.32
CA LYS A 49 -3.14 -13.41 2.79
C LYS A 49 -2.61 -13.60 1.38
N VAL A 50 -2.01 -14.76 1.09
CA VAL A 50 -1.57 -15.12 -0.26
C VAL A 50 -2.75 -15.21 -1.21
N GLU A 51 -3.81 -15.91 -0.80
CA GLU A 51 -5.05 -16.05 -1.59
C GLU A 51 -5.73 -14.70 -1.81
N LEU A 52 -5.80 -13.85 -0.77
CA LEU A 52 -6.34 -12.50 -0.89
C LEU A 52 -5.57 -11.67 -1.92
N MET A 53 -4.24 -11.66 -1.86
CA MET A 53 -3.43 -10.89 -2.82
C MET A 53 -3.56 -11.43 -4.25
N ASN A 54 -3.56 -12.75 -4.41
CA ASN A 54 -3.74 -13.39 -5.72
C ASN A 54 -5.12 -13.07 -6.31
N THR A 55 -6.17 -13.15 -5.51
CA THR A 55 -7.55 -12.85 -5.95
C THR A 55 -7.70 -11.37 -6.27
N THR A 56 -7.11 -10.50 -5.45
CA THR A 56 -7.09 -9.04 -5.68
C THR A 56 -6.45 -8.71 -7.02
N LEU A 57 -5.25 -9.26 -7.29
CA LEU A 57 -4.55 -8.98 -8.54
C LEU A 57 -5.26 -9.61 -9.74
N LYS A 58 -5.75 -10.84 -9.62
CA LYS A 58 -6.52 -11.50 -10.67
C LYS A 58 -7.75 -10.67 -11.05
N GLY A 59 -8.54 -10.25 -10.07
CA GLY A 59 -9.72 -9.41 -10.29
C GLY A 59 -9.36 -8.07 -10.93
N PHE A 60 -8.27 -7.42 -10.51
CA PHE A 60 -7.78 -6.20 -11.15
C PHE A 60 -7.40 -6.41 -12.62
N LEU A 61 -6.66 -7.48 -12.94
CA LEU A 61 -6.26 -7.79 -14.31
C LEU A 61 -7.47 -8.11 -15.19
N GLU A 62 -8.46 -8.84 -14.66
CA GLU A 62 -9.73 -9.10 -15.35
C GLU A 62 -10.52 -7.80 -15.56
N TYR A 63 -10.69 -6.98 -14.53
CA TYR A 63 -11.36 -5.67 -14.61
C TYR A 63 -10.75 -4.76 -15.67
N LYS A 64 -9.41 -4.74 -15.81
CA LYS A 64 -8.75 -3.93 -16.86
C LYS A 64 -9.13 -4.33 -18.28
N VAL A 65 -9.51 -5.59 -18.49
CA VAL A 65 -9.89 -6.11 -19.81
C VAL A 65 -11.40 -6.01 -20.02
N THR A 66 -12.19 -6.33 -19.00
CA THR A 66 -13.65 -6.48 -19.12
C THR A 66 -14.44 -5.26 -18.66
N GLY A 67 -13.88 -4.46 -17.75
CA GLY A 67 -14.61 -3.42 -17.00
C GLY A 67 -15.59 -3.98 -15.96
N GLU A 68 -15.58 -5.30 -15.71
CA GLU A 68 -16.50 -5.99 -14.81
C GLU A 68 -15.80 -6.40 -13.51
N GLY A 69 -16.56 -6.42 -12.41
CA GLY A 69 -16.07 -6.82 -11.08
C GLY A 69 -15.80 -5.64 -10.14
N ASP A 70 -15.15 -5.94 -9.01
CA ASP A 70 -14.81 -4.94 -8.00
C ASP A 70 -13.73 -3.98 -8.51
N TYR A 71 -13.92 -2.69 -8.25
CA TYR A 71 -12.93 -1.68 -8.60
C TYR A 71 -11.74 -1.70 -7.63
N VAL A 72 -10.62 -2.23 -8.12
CA VAL A 72 -9.32 -2.24 -7.45
C VAL A 72 -8.28 -1.72 -8.44
N GLU A 73 -7.31 -0.93 -7.98
CA GLU A 73 -6.10 -0.66 -8.76
C GLU A 73 -4.87 -1.11 -7.96
N VAL A 74 -3.93 -1.76 -8.66
CA VAL A 74 -2.67 -2.24 -8.08
C VAL A 74 -1.52 -1.56 -8.81
N PHE A 75 -0.65 -0.90 -8.06
CA PHE A 75 0.51 -0.17 -8.57
C PHE A 75 1.80 -0.72 -7.98
N ILE A 76 2.85 -0.73 -8.81
CA ILE A 76 4.21 -1.10 -8.43
C ILE A 76 5.08 0.14 -8.58
N ALA A 77 5.84 0.46 -7.54
CA ALA A 77 6.93 1.42 -7.59
C ALA A 77 8.23 0.69 -7.94
N GLU A 78 9.00 1.22 -8.88
CA GLU A 78 10.25 0.62 -9.33
C GLU A 78 11.27 1.69 -9.73
N VAL A 79 12.54 1.33 -9.71
CA VAL A 79 13.67 2.20 -10.07
C VAL A 79 14.44 1.54 -11.20
N GLU A 80 14.64 2.26 -12.31
CA GLU A 80 15.54 1.82 -13.39
C GLU A 80 16.96 1.75 -12.84
N VAL A 81 17.63 0.62 -13.06
CA VAL A 81 19.01 0.39 -12.60
C VAL A 81 19.91 0.06 -13.76
N ASP A 82 21.09 0.69 -13.78
CA ASP A 82 22.20 0.26 -14.61
C ASP A 82 23.05 -0.73 -13.80
N PRO A 83 23.20 -2.00 -14.24
CA PRO A 83 24.05 -2.98 -13.56
C PRO A 83 25.51 -2.55 -13.44
N ALA A 84 25.97 -1.63 -14.28
CA ALA A 84 27.31 -1.06 -14.23
C ALA A 84 27.47 0.02 -13.15
N ASP A 85 26.37 0.56 -12.58
CA ASP A 85 26.42 1.58 -11.54
C ASP A 85 26.44 0.95 -10.13
N PRO A 86 27.58 0.99 -9.40
CA PRO A 86 27.68 0.45 -8.05
C PRO A 86 26.80 1.19 -7.03
N ALA A 87 26.37 2.42 -7.31
CA ALA A 87 25.45 3.17 -6.44
C ALA A 87 23.98 2.68 -6.55
N MET A 88 23.67 1.84 -7.54
CA MET A 88 22.34 1.30 -7.81
C MET A 88 22.23 -0.20 -7.51
N GLN A 89 23.06 -0.72 -6.60
CA GLN A 89 23.01 -2.14 -6.25
C GLN A 89 21.93 -2.40 -5.20
N PRO A 90 20.91 -3.21 -5.54
CA PRO A 90 19.93 -3.66 -4.56
C PRO A 90 20.50 -4.82 -3.74
N GLU A 91 19.76 -5.30 -2.73
CA GLU A 91 20.15 -6.52 -2.01
C GLU A 91 20.13 -7.74 -2.94
N ALA A 92 20.82 -8.81 -2.56
CA ALA A 92 20.98 -10.01 -3.40
C ALA A 92 19.65 -10.69 -3.76
N ASP A 93 18.62 -10.53 -2.93
CA ASP A 93 17.28 -11.10 -3.10
C ASP A 93 16.25 -10.10 -3.66
N ALA A 94 16.71 -8.96 -4.16
CA ALA A 94 15.83 -7.96 -4.76
C ALA A 94 15.13 -8.48 -6.01
N ILE A 95 13.88 -8.04 -6.17
CA ILE A 95 13.07 -8.36 -7.35
C ILE A 95 13.41 -7.40 -8.47
N ILE A 96 13.83 -7.97 -9.60
CA ILE A 96 14.22 -7.23 -10.80
C ILE A 96 13.32 -7.62 -11.96
N ARG A 97 12.63 -6.63 -12.51
CA ARG A 97 11.88 -6.76 -13.76
C ARG A 97 12.77 -6.31 -14.92
N THR A 98 12.78 -7.07 -16.01
CA THR A 98 13.40 -6.65 -17.27
C THR A 98 12.29 -6.29 -18.25
N SER A 99 12.34 -5.10 -18.84
CA SER A 99 11.42 -4.69 -19.92
C SER A 99 11.84 -5.29 -21.27
N GLU A 100 10.96 -5.19 -22.26
CA GLU A 100 11.21 -5.70 -23.62
C GLU A 100 12.44 -5.06 -24.29
N ASP A 101 12.74 -3.79 -23.99
CA ASP A 101 13.93 -3.07 -24.46
C ASP A 101 15.20 -3.39 -23.64
N GLY A 102 15.14 -4.35 -22.73
CA GLY A 102 16.28 -4.85 -21.96
C GLY A 102 16.64 -4.03 -20.72
N LYS A 103 15.90 -2.96 -20.42
CA LYS A 103 16.12 -2.17 -19.20
C LYS A 103 15.71 -2.96 -17.96
N ARG A 104 16.42 -2.73 -16.86
CA ARG A 104 16.21 -3.43 -15.59
C ARG A 104 15.62 -2.49 -14.56
N PHE A 105 14.62 -2.96 -13.83
CA PHE A 105 13.91 -2.19 -12.82
C PHE A 105 13.87 -2.97 -11.52
N VAL A 106 14.41 -2.39 -10.45
CA VAL A 106 14.27 -2.93 -9.10
C VAL A 106 12.90 -2.51 -8.56
N GLN A 107 12.08 -3.47 -8.17
CA GLN A 107 10.81 -3.18 -7.52
C GLN A 107 11.06 -2.68 -6.09
N THR A 108 10.47 -1.55 -5.74
CA THR A 108 10.75 -0.81 -4.49
C THR A 108 9.56 -0.73 -3.55
N GLY A 109 8.36 -1.07 -4.02
CA GLY A 109 7.14 -1.03 -3.22
C GLY A 109 5.90 -1.23 -4.06
N ALA A 110 4.76 -1.26 -3.38
CA ALA A 110 3.47 -1.43 -4.02
C ALA A 110 2.36 -0.70 -3.27
N LEU A 111 1.31 -0.36 -4.01
CA LEU A 111 0.09 0.28 -3.53
C LEU A 111 -1.12 -0.48 -4.08
N VAL A 112 -2.09 -0.75 -3.23
CA VAL A 112 -3.41 -1.26 -3.62
C VAL A 112 -4.46 -0.24 -3.20
N THR A 113 -5.29 0.18 -4.15
CA THR A 113 -6.40 1.10 -3.90
C THR A 113 -7.74 0.48 -4.27
N THR A 114 -8.81 0.89 -3.57
CA THR A 114 -10.18 0.43 -3.78
C THR A 114 -11.15 1.62 -3.75
N ALA A 115 -12.40 1.39 -4.15
CA ALA A 115 -13.50 2.35 -4.02
C ALA A 115 -14.42 2.08 -2.81
N VAL A 116 -14.00 1.19 -1.90
CA VAL A 116 -14.77 0.77 -0.72
C VAL A 116 -13.88 0.72 0.51
N PHE A 117 -14.45 1.10 1.66
CA PHE A 117 -13.84 0.93 2.97
C PHE A 117 -13.82 -0.56 3.36
N VAL A 118 -12.89 -0.92 4.25
CA VAL A 118 -12.84 -2.24 4.86
C VAL A 118 -13.91 -2.37 5.95
N ASN A 119 -14.47 -3.57 6.11
CA ASN A 119 -15.66 -3.79 6.96
C ASN A 119 -15.52 -3.20 8.37
N TYR A 120 -14.39 -3.43 9.05
CA TYR A 120 -14.22 -2.92 10.41
C TYR A 120 -14.15 -1.38 10.50
N VAL A 121 -13.84 -0.67 9.40
CA VAL A 121 -13.93 0.80 9.34
C VAL A 121 -15.40 1.20 9.19
N CYS A 122 -16.18 0.47 8.39
CA CYS A 122 -17.62 0.68 8.27
C CYS A 122 -18.36 0.40 9.58
N ASP A 123 -17.89 -0.60 10.34
CA ASP A 123 -18.52 -1.04 11.59
C ASP A 123 -18.17 -0.12 12.79
N ALA A 124 -17.12 0.70 12.66
CA ALA A 124 -16.65 1.57 13.74
C ALA A 124 -17.60 2.76 13.95
N GLU A 125 -18.14 2.89 15.16
CA GLU A 125 -19.03 3.99 15.52
C GLU A 125 -18.36 5.35 15.38
N GLU A 126 -17.08 5.44 15.74
CA GLU A 126 -16.26 6.65 15.68
C GLU A 126 -16.02 7.12 14.23
N ALA A 127 -16.13 6.23 13.24
CA ALA A 127 -15.95 6.53 11.83
C ALA A 127 -17.26 6.65 11.05
N ARG A 128 -18.42 6.31 11.66
CA ARG A 128 -19.71 6.13 10.99
C ARG A 128 -20.09 7.31 10.10
N SER A 129 -20.11 8.52 10.66
CA SER A 129 -20.51 9.73 9.92
C SER A 129 -19.58 10.03 8.74
N ILE A 130 -18.28 9.82 8.91
CA ILE A 130 -17.25 10.05 7.88
C ILE A 130 -17.41 9.04 6.74
N VAL A 131 -17.63 7.77 7.07
CA VAL A 131 -17.81 6.69 6.09
C VAL A 131 -19.10 6.89 5.32
N GLU A 132 -20.21 7.18 6.00
CA GLU A 132 -21.52 7.43 5.38
C GLU A 132 -21.47 8.60 4.40
N GLU A 133 -20.87 9.73 4.79
CA GLU A 133 -20.70 10.91 3.93
C GLU A 133 -19.87 10.56 2.68
N ALA A 134 -18.71 9.92 2.87
CA ALA A 134 -17.83 9.54 1.77
C ALA A 134 -18.49 8.54 0.80
N GLN A 135 -19.25 7.57 1.32
CA GLN A 135 -20.00 6.59 0.53
C GLN A 135 -21.18 7.20 -0.22
N GLN A 136 -21.88 8.16 0.38
CA GLN A 136 -22.96 8.88 -0.28
C GLN A 136 -22.45 9.68 -1.47
N GLU A 137 -21.31 10.36 -1.33
CA GLU A 137 -20.69 11.13 -2.42
C GLU A 137 -19.98 10.24 -3.45
N LYS A 138 -19.58 9.02 -3.08
CA LYS A 138 -18.74 8.10 -3.89
C LYS A 138 -17.47 8.75 -4.44
N SER A 139 -16.97 9.78 -3.74
CA SER A 139 -15.90 10.66 -4.20
C SER A 139 -14.61 10.44 -3.41
N PHE A 140 -14.21 9.18 -3.24
CA PHE A 140 -12.96 8.83 -2.58
C PHE A 140 -12.21 7.68 -3.26
N ILE A 141 -10.91 7.59 -2.94
CA ILE A 141 -10.08 6.40 -3.06
C ILE A 141 -9.76 5.89 -1.65
N TYR A 142 -9.72 4.58 -1.45
CA TYR A 142 -9.25 3.97 -0.21
C TYR A 142 -7.93 3.23 -0.46
N ILE A 143 -6.88 3.54 0.29
CA ILE A 143 -5.61 2.80 0.26
C ILE A 143 -5.80 1.53 1.10
N ARG A 144 -5.85 0.39 0.43
CA ARG A 144 -6.03 -0.92 1.07
C ARG A 144 -4.71 -1.52 1.56
N ALA A 145 -3.62 -1.24 0.85
CA ALA A 145 -2.28 -1.66 1.22
C ALA A 145 -1.23 -0.71 0.64
N LEU A 146 -0.19 -0.43 1.42
CA LEU A 146 0.99 0.31 0.99
C LEU A 146 2.22 -0.34 1.64
N VAL A 147 3.21 -0.72 0.85
CA VAL A 147 4.43 -1.38 1.33
C VAL A 147 5.64 -0.91 0.53
N SER A 148 6.78 -0.78 1.21
CA SER A 148 8.10 -0.59 0.58
C SER A 148 8.90 -1.86 0.71
N ASP A 149 9.52 -2.32 -0.36
CA ASP A 149 10.31 -3.56 -0.35
C ASP A 149 11.71 -3.31 0.23
N TYR A 150 12.01 -3.91 1.39
CA TYR A 150 13.31 -3.77 2.04
C TYR A 150 14.46 -4.42 1.27
N ARG A 151 14.18 -5.37 0.37
CA ARG A 151 15.18 -6.01 -0.51
C ARG A 151 15.73 -5.06 -1.56
N ALA A 152 15.00 -4.00 -1.89
CA ALA A 152 15.52 -2.94 -2.75
C ALA A 152 16.56 -2.04 -2.07
N GLY A 153 16.90 -2.30 -0.79
CA GLY A 153 17.96 -1.59 -0.08
C GLY A 153 17.73 -0.07 -0.05
N PRO A 154 18.74 0.77 -0.35
CA PRO A 154 18.59 2.22 -0.41
C PRO A 154 17.62 2.71 -1.50
N LEU A 155 17.38 1.95 -2.57
CA LEU A 155 16.56 2.36 -3.72
C LEU A 155 15.08 2.53 -3.37
N ARG A 156 14.60 1.88 -2.31
CA ARG A 156 13.22 2.02 -1.84
C ARG A 156 12.90 3.36 -1.19
N LYS A 157 13.92 4.16 -0.82
CA LYS A 157 13.72 5.41 -0.10
C LYS A 157 12.88 6.35 -0.94
N GLY A 158 11.74 6.78 -0.40
CA GLY A 158 10.78 7.63 -1.07
C GLY A 158 9.65 6.89 -1.80
N ALA A 159 9.70 5.55 -1.93
CA ALA A 159 8.69 4.78 -2.67
C ALA A 159 7.28 4.96 -2.10
N GLY A 160 7.14 4.95 -0.77
CA GLY A 160 5.84 5.18 -0.12
C GLY A 160 5.26 6.56 -0.42
N ALA A 161 6.09 7.61 -0.37
CA ALA A 161 5.65 8.98 -0.68
C ALA A 161 5.30 9.14 -2.17
N ALA A 162 6.10 8.57 -3.06
CA ALA A 162 5.84 8.57 -4.50
C ALA A 162 4.52 7.85 -4.84
N LEU A 163 4.25 6.70 -4.21
CA LEU A 163 2.99 5.97 -4.39
C LEU A 163 1.78 6.77 -3.88
N ILE A 164 1.90 7.47 -2.76
CA ILE A 164 0.83 8.35 -2.25
C ILE A 164 0.58 9.53 -3.19
N GLU A 165 1.63 10.19 -3.69
CA GLU A 165 1.49 11.26 -4.68
C GLU A 165 0.85 10.75 -5.98
N HIS A 166 1.19 9.53 -6.41
CA HIS A 166 0.52 8.90 -7.55
C HIS A 166 -0.98 8.66 -7.27
N ALA A 167 -1.34 8.15 -6.10
CA ALA A 167 -2.74 7.98 -5.70
C ALA A 167 -3.49 9.32 -5.73
N LYS A 168 -2.84 10.43 -5.33
CA LYS A 168 -3.39 11.78 -5.39
C LYS A 168 -3.64 12.25 -6.81
N VAL A 169 -2.71 12.01 -7.73
CA VAL A 169 -2.92 12.29 -9.16
C VAL A 169 -4.08 11.46 -9.71
N LYS A 170 -4.12 10.15 -9.43
CA LYS A 170 -5.23 9.26 -9.82
C LYS A 170 -6.58 9.73 -9.28
N ALA A 171 -6.63 10.14 -8.01
CA ALA A 171 -7.83 10.68 -7.40
C ALA A 171 -8.37 11.90 -8.16
N ARG A 172 -7.49 12.86 -8.53
CA ARG A 172 -7.88 14.02 -9.35
C ARG A 172 -8.40 13.62 -10.72
N GLU A 173 -7.68 12.75 -11.43
CA GLU A 173 -8.10 12.25 -12.75
C GLU A 173 -9.47 11.57 -12.71
N GLN A 174 -9.80 10.91 -11.61
CA GLN A 174 -11.07 10.21 -11.38
C GLN A 174 -12.15 11.10 -10.75
N GLY A 175 -11.89 12.40 -10.55
CA GLY A 175 -12.83 13.32 -9.90
C GLY A 175 -13.15 12.98 -8.43
N LYS A 176 -12.21 12.31 -7.74
CA LYS A 176 -12.32 11.96 -6.32
C LYS A 176 -11.82 13.13 -5.48
N LYS A 177 -12.57 13.49 -4.44
CA LYS A 177 -12.26 14.60 -3.53
C LYS A 177 -11.37 14.19 -2.36
N SER A 178 -11.20 12.90 -2.10
CA SER A 178 -10.49 12.45 -0.90
C SER A 178 -9.78 11.10 -1.08
N ILE A 179 -8.74 10.88 -0.28
CA ILE A 179 -8.11 9.58 -0.10
C ILE A 179 -8.17 9.20 1.37
N PHE A 180 -8.58 7.96 1.65
CA PHE A 180 -8.63 7.41 2.99
C PHE A 180 -7.66 6.24 3.16
N VAL A 181 -7.21 6.02 4.40
CA VAL A 181 -6.40 4.86 4.77
C VAL A 181 -6.61 4.52 6.24
N ASP A 182 -6.77 3.25 6.57
CA ASP A 182 -6.62 2.78 7.95
C ASP A 182 -5.12 2.67 8.28
N CYS A 183 -4.73 3.16 9.45
CA CYS A 183 -3.34 3.19 9.85
C CYS A 183 -3.16 2.71 11.26
N PHE A 184 -2.09 1.95 11.47
CA PHE A 184 -1.63 1.56 12.79
C PHE A 184 -1.21 2.80 13.59
N GLY A 185 -1.89 3.05 14.70
CA GLY A 185 -1.64 4.16 15.63
C GLY A 185 -0.60 3.87 16.71
N GLY A 186 -0.11 2.62 16.80
CA GLY A 186 0.84 2.20 17.83
C GLY A 186 2.26 2.72 17.60
N ASN A 187 3.22 2.25 18.42
CA ASN A 187 4.63 2.63 18.37
C ASN A 187 4.86 4.16 18.28
N GLY A 188 4.23 4.92 19.19
CA GLY A 188 4.36 6.39 19.23
C GLY A 188 3.82 7.12 17.99
N SER A 189 2.89 6.47 17.27
CA SER A 189 2.22 6.97 16.06
C SER A 189 3.21 7.36 14.95
N LEU A 190 4.35 6.68 14.87
CA LEU A 190 5.38 6.96 13.84
C LEU A 190 4.85 6.78 12.41
N LEU A 191 3.99 5.77 12.18
CA LEU A 191 3.37 5.57 10.87
C LEU A 191 2.35 6.66 10.54
N VAL A 192 1.55 7.08 11.52
CA VAL A 192 0.62 8.22 11.39
C VAL A 192 1.39 9.47 10.99
N LYS A 193 2.50 9.78 11.67
CA LYS A 193 3.36 10.94 11.34
C LYS A 193 3.89 10.89 9.90
N PHE A 194 4.23 9.69 9.41
CA PHE A 194 4.60 9.53 7.99
C PHE A 194 3.45 9.95 7.07
N TYR A 195 2.22 9.46 7.28
CA TYR A 195 1.06 9.87 6.49
C TYR A 195 0.73 11.36 6.63
N GLU A 196 0.90 11.94 7.81
CA GLU A 196 0.73 13.39 8.00
C GLU A 196 1.71 14.20 7.16
N THR A 197 2.96 13.74 7.00
CA THR A 197 3.95 14.40 6.12
C THR A 197 3.58 14.36 4.64
N THR A 198 2.66 13.47 4.24
CA THR A 198 2.17 13.36 2.86
C THR A 198 0.79 14.01 2.66
N GLY A 199 0.29 14.74 3.67
CA GLY A 199 -0.94 15.54 3.58
C GLY A 199 -2.19 14.87 4.16
N PHE A 200 -2.07 13.73 4.83
CA PHE A 200 -3.18 13.15 5.58
C PHE A 200 -3.36 13.84 6.93
N ARG A 201 -4.58 13.73 7.47
CA ARG A 201 -4.91 14.03 8.87
C ARG A 201 -5.74 12.90 9.46
N VAL A 202 -5.63 12.69 10.77
CA VAL A 202 -6.50 11.75 11.48
C VAL A 202 -7.92 12.30 11.50
N VAL A 203 -8.90 11.48 11.15
CA VAL A 203 -10.33 11.82 11.17
C VAL A 203 -11.16 10.96 12.12
N ALA A 204 -10.69 9.75 12.44
CA ALA A 204 -11.27 8.91 13.49
C ALA A 204 -10.20 8.05 14.16
N ALA A 205 -10.47 7.62 15.39
CA ALA A 205 -9.62 6.73 16.16
C ALA A 205 -10.49 5.72 16.91
N PHE A 206 -10.14 4.43 16.79
CA PHE A 206 -10.83 3.32 17.44
C PHE A 206 -9.87 2.13 17.55
N ASP A 207 -10.11 1.22 18.48
CA ASP A 207 -9.23 0.07 18.72
C ASP A 207 -9.87 -1.23 18.25
N LEU A 208 -9.21 -1.94 17.35
CA LEU A 208 -9.67 -3.25 16.86
C LEU A 208 -9.28 -4.33 17.86
N GLN A 209 -10.28 -4.96 18.46
CA GLN A 209 -10.06 -6.10 19.36
C GLN A 209 -9.55 -7.30 18.56
N LYS A 210 -8.46 -7.91 19.03
CA LYS A 210 -7.90 -9.12 18.45
C LYS A 210 -8.00 -10.27 19.47
N PRO A 211 -8.48 -11.46 19.07
CA PRO A 211 -8.47 -12.61 19.96
C PRO A 211 -7.03 -12.92 20.41
N ASN A 212 -6.81 -12.92 21.72
CA ASN A 212 -5.52 -13.25 22.36
C ASN A 212 -4.36 -12.25 22.15
N ASP A 213 -4.60 -11.10 21.50
CA ASP A 213 -3.59 -10.06 21.29
C ASP A 213 -4.04 -8.74 21.91
N ALA A 214 -3.09 -7.81 22.09
CA ALA A 214 -3.42 -6.43 22.41
C ALA A 214 -4.31 -5.81 21.32
N PRO A 215 -5.25 -4.91 21.68
CA PRO A 215 -6.04 -4.19 20.69
C PRO A 215 -5.14 -3.49 19.69
N TRP A 216 -5.51 -3.53 18.41
CA TRP A 216 -4.80 -2.83 17.35
C TRP A 216 -5.35 -1.41 17.23
N PRO A 217 -4.59 -0.38 17.62
CA PRO A 217 -5.05 1.00 17.56
C PRO A 217 -5.18 1.44 16.11
N CYS A 218 -6.40 1.61 15.63
CA CYS A 218 -6.70 2.13 14.31
C CYS A 218 -6.78 3.66 14.34
N ARG A 219 -6.18 4.29 13.35
CA ARG A 219 -6.41 5.69 12.99
C ARG A 219 -6.91 5.71 11.56
N LEU A 220 -8.15 6.14 11.36
CA LEU A 220 -8.63 6.46 10.03
C LEU A 220 -8.07 7.82 9.64
N LEU A 221 -7.34 7.86 8.54
CA LEU A 221 -6.76 9.07 8.00
C LEU A 221 -7.48 9.49 6.72
N LYS A 222 -7.54 10.80 6.50
CA LYS A 222 -8.07 11.42 5.29
C LYS A 222 -7.06 12.42 4.72
N MET A 223 -6.85 12.37 3.41
CA MET A 223 -6.23 13.44 2.64
C MET A 223 -7.29 14.04 1.72
N ASP A 224 -7.48 15.37 1.78
CA ASP A 224 -8.32 16.04 0.79
C ASP A 224 -7.53 16.21 -0.50
N VAL A 225 -8.18 15.91 -1.61
CA VAL A 225 -7.64 16.07 -2.96
C VAL A 225 -8.27 17.34 -3.50
N SER A 226 -7.53 18.45 -3.42
CA SER A 226 -7.97 19.68 -4.07
C SER A 226 -8.12 19.45 -5.57
N GLU A 227 -9.12 20.10 -6.16
CA GLU A 227 -9.14 20.37 -7.60
C GLU A 227 -7.83 21.01 -8.07
#